data_AF-A0A1Q9GIP2-F1
#
_entry.id   AF-A0A1Q9GIP2-F1
#
_cell.length_a   1.000
_cell.length_b   1.000
_cell.length_c   1.000
_cell.angle_alpha   90.00
_cell.angle_beta   90.00
_cell.angle_gamma   90.00
#
_symmetry.space_group_name_H-M   'P 1'
#
loop_
_entity.id
_entity.type
_entity.pdbx_description
1 polymer ?
#
loop_
_entity_poly.entity_id
_entity_poly.type
_entity_poly.pdbx_seq_one_letter_code
_entity_poly.pdbx_strand_id
1 'polypeptide(L)'
;MRYLVTRHSGAKEWVENKGIAIDQLLEHVDPFQLKAGDTVVGTLPVNLIEKLTLLGVRYYHIKLNLDESHRGKELTAEEMNRLGAEIEEFRVKRGNNNLISKLKTIKSWPGRFWKWLKRCEQHAIMVWVYTTLSLLSFAWFGDAISGTEVFKDFFSSKVIYEEQNYESFFGVVFFCFYLFFSWRLFEVGRKIFPPIRDVKMRKTSKPTKVLIFNLSPLQNKNKLEIQNGQFVINFDDNKQVTLHGSNIESDISTLTELEGDGIRWNWTQMLRGINSHQHKVEKIILVMTETTRNGEREVAGSDKGGEMARQLLSSYFAGSNTEIILHSEFVEVSDVSRSYHVYNTMISSLIEEGYDETDITVDITGGTSTLSTACAMATLHNRAQFQYVSTDGTGSLTQYDLQLNLPQKK
;
A
#
# COMPACT_ATOMS: atom_id res chain seq x y z
N MET A 1 -20.09 49.01 43.03
CA MET A 1 -20.92 50.08 42.44
C MET A 1 -21.37 49.67 41.04
N ARG A 2 -22.49 50.22 40.58
CA ARG A 2 -23.08 50.01 39.25
C ARG A 2 -22.94 51.27 38.42
N TYR A 3 -22.28 51.12 37.27
CA TYR A 3 -21.98 52.20 36.34
C TYR A 3 -22.80 52.00 35.07
N LEU A 4 -23.50 53.04 34.63
CA LEU A 4 -24.10 53.09 33.31
C LEU A 4 -23.20 53.91 32.39
N VAL A 5 -22.75 53.30 31.28
CA VAL A 5 -21.88 53.96 30.30
C VAL A 5 -22.68 54.20 29.02
N THR A 6 -23.14 55.43 28.84
CA THR A 6 -23.89 55.84 27.66
C THR A 6 -23.79 57.34 27.44
N ARG A 7 -23.83 57.75 26.18
CA ARG A 7 -23.97 59.15 25.74
C ARG A 7 -25.40 59.50 25.30
N HIS A 8 -26.30 58.52 25.31
CA HIS A 8 -27.66 58.64 24.79
C HIS A 8 -28.68 58.75 25.92
N SER A 9 -29.50 59.80 25.89
CA SER A 9 -30.45 60.14 26.94
C SER A 9 -31.54 59.06 27.11
N GLY A 10 -32.06 58.51 26.01
CA GLY A 10 -33.07 57.46 26.07
C GLY A 10 -32.58 56.12 26.64
N ALA A 11 -31.29 55.80 26.52
CA ALA A 11 -30.72 54.61 27.17
C ALA A 11 -30.65 54.76 28.70
N LYS A 12 -30.46 55.99 29.20
CA LYS A 12 -30.51 56.29 30.63
C LYS A 12 -31.92 56.10 31.17
N GLU A 13 -32.89 56.76 30.55
CA GLU A 13 -34.30 56.68 30.93
C GLU A 13 -34.83 55.24 30.84
N TRP A 14 -34.38 54.47 29.84
CA TRP A 14 -34.76 53.08 29.70
C TRP A 14 -34.26 52.17 30.83
N VAL A 15 -33.00 52.35 31.25
CA VAL A 15 -32.42 51.59 32.38
C VAL A 15 -33.10 51.96 33.70
N GLU A 16 -33.42 53.25 33.89
CA GLU A 16 -34.18 53.74 35.05
C GLU A 16 -35.60 53.15 35.08
N ASN A 17 -36.31 53.13 33.94
CA ASN A 17 -37.65 52.53 33.81
C ASN A 17 -37.68 51.02 34.07
N LYS A 18 -36.57 50.30 33.87
CA LYS A 18 -36.42 48.88 34.25
C LYS A 18 -36.18 48.66 35.75
N GLY A 19 -36.07 49.73 36.55
CA GLY A 19 -35.83 49.64 37.99
C GLY A 19 -34.41 49.23 38.36
N ILE A 20 -33.44 49.40 37.44
CA ILE A 20 -32.04 49.06 37.70
C ILE A 20 -31.40 50.25 38.41
N ALA A 21 -31.08 50.09 39.70
CA ALA A 21 -30.35 51.12 40.44
C ALA A 21 -28.93 51.29 39.86
N ILE A 22 -28.65 52.48 39.32
CA ILE A 22 -27.35 52.91 38.82
C ILE A 22 -26.75 53.89 39.82
N ASP A 23 -25.53 53.61 40.28
CA ASP A 23 -24.83 54.46 41.26
C ASP A 23 -24.14 55.65 40.57
N GLN A 24 -23.64 55.46 39.35
CA GLN A 24 -22.96 56.51 38.57
C GLN A 24 -23.22 56.39 37.06
N LEU A 25 -23.49 57.54 36.42
CA LEU A 25 -23.60 57.67 34.97
C LEU A 25 -22.29 58.25 34.41
N LEU A 26 -21.69 57.56 33.44
CA LEU A 26 -20.45 57.98 32.78
C LEU A 26 -20.63 58.01 31.27
N GLU A 27 -20.06 59.00 30.59
CA GLU A 27 -20.02 58.99 29.12
C GLU A 27 -18.93 58.04 28.59
N HIS A 28 -17.82 57.96 29.31
CA HIS A 28 -16.68 57.11 28.99
C HIS A 28 -16.20 56.40 30.25
N VAL A 29 -15.90 55.10 30.12
CA VAL A 29 -15.35 54.31 31.23
C VAL A 29 -13.83 54.25 31.12
N ASP A 30 -13.16 54.61 32.21
CA ASP A 30 -11.75 54.34 32.41
C ASP A 30 -11.60 53.09 33.30
N PRO A 31 -11.10 51.96 32.76
CA PRO A 31 -10.93 50.72 33.53
C PRO A 31 -10.08 50.87 34.79
N PHE A 32 -9.19 51.87 34.87
CA PHE A 32 -8.32 52.07 36.03
C PHE A 32 -9.06 52.64 37.26
N GLN A 33 -10.27 53.15 37.09
CA GLN A 33 -11.08 53.70 38.17
C GLN A 33 -12.02 52.67 38.80
N LEU A 34 -12.13 51.47 38.21
CA LEU A 34 -13.04 50.42 38.62
C LEU A 34 -12.35 49.34 39.46
N LYS A 35 -13.10 48.72 40.37
CA LYS A 35 -12.61 47.66 41.25
C LYS A 35 -13.31 46.33 40.98
N ALA A 36 -12.65 45.23 41.34
CA ALA A 36 -13.25 43.91 41.27
C ALA A 36 -14.60 43.86 42.01
N GLY A 37 -15.63 43.30 41.38
CA GLY A 37 -17.00 43.25 41.91
C GLY A 37 -17.90 44.41 41.45
N ASP A 38 -17.35 45.48 40.87
CA ASP A 38 -18.14 46.51 40.21
C ASP A 38 -18.89 45.95 38.99
N THR A 39 -19.95 46.66 38.59
CA THR A 39 -20.81 46.25 37.47
C THR A 39 -20.95 47.40 36.49
N VAL A 40 -20.67 47.15 35.22
CA VAL A 40 -20.75 48.14 34.15
C VAL A 40 -21.80 47.71 33.14
N VAL A 41 -22.77 48.59 32.87
CA VAL A 41 -23.85 48.40 31.90
C VAL A 41 -23.65 49.37 30.74
N GLY A 42 -23.67 48.89 29.50
CA GLY A 42 -23.60 49.77 28.33
C GLY A 42 -23.08 49.10 27.06
N THR A 43 -22.73 49.92 26.08
CA THR A 43 -22.19 49.46 24.78
C THR A 43 -20.74 49.89 24.67
N LEU A 44 -19.82 48.99 25.06
CA LEU A 44 -18.39 49.25 25.08
C LEU A 44 -17.63 48.54 23.94
N PRO A 45 -16.53 49.13 23.46
CA PRO A 45 -15.54 48.44 22.62
C PRO A 45 -14.99 47.15 23.25
N VAL A 46 -14.81 46.09 22.44
CA VAL A 46 -14.38 44.75 22.88
C VAL A 46 -13.06 44.75 23.67
N ASN A 47 -12.11 45.61 23.29
CA ASN A 47 -10.83 45.79 23.97
C ASN A 47 -10.98 46.35 25.41
N LEU A 48 -12.03 47.13 25.70
CA LEU A 48 -12.31 47.57 27.06
C LEU A 48 -12.97 46.46 27.88
N ILE A 49 -13.88 45.69 27.26
CA ILE A 49 -14.54 44.56 27.93
C ILE A 49 -13.53 43.49 28.35
N GLU A 50 -12.49 43.23 27.55
CA GLU A 50 -11.37 42.36 27.94
C GLU A 50 -10.69 42.84 29.24
N LYS A 51 -10.36 44.13 29.31
CA LYS A 51 -9.72 44.73 30.50
C LYS A 51 -10.62 44.65 31.73
N LEU A 52 -11.91 44.94 31.58
CA LEU A 52 -12.89 44.81 32.67
C LEU A 52 -13.00 43.37 33.16
N THR A 53 -13.01 42.40 32.24
CA THR A 53 -13.06 40.97 32.56
C THR A 53 -11.81 40.54 33.36
N LEU A 54 -10.63 41.04 32.98
CA LEU A 54 -9.38 40.78 33.70
C LEU A 54 -9.35 41.40 35.11
N LEU A 55 -9.98 42.56 35.28
CA LEU A 55 -10.10 43.25 36.57
C LEU A 55 -11.17 42.66 37.50
N GLY A 56 -11.92 41.64 37.05
CA GLY A 56 -13.01 41.04 37.82
C GLY A 56 -14.26 41.91 37.91
N VAL A 57 -14.44 42.85 36.97
CA VAL A 57 -15.63 43.68 36.82
C VAL A 57 -16.66 42.93 35.97
N ARG A 58 -17.93 42.94 36.38
CA ARG A 58 -19.02 42.33 35.61
C ARG A 58 -19.53 43.29 34.55
N TYR A 59 -19.54 42.87 33.29
CA TYR A 59 -20.00 43.68 32.17
C TYR A 59 -21.32 43.17 31.60
N TYR A 60 -22.29 44.08 31.46
CA TYR A 60 -23.59 43.84 30.85
C TYR A 60 -23.76 44.71 29.61
N HIS A 61 -24.08 44.08 28.48
CA HIS A 61 -24.27 44.74 27.20
C HIS A 61 -25.75 45.07 26.96
N ILE A 62 -26.04 46.28 26.50
CA ILE A 62 -27.38 46.65 26.02
C ILE A 62 -27.50 46.19 24.57
N LYS A 63 -28.21 45.09 24.37
CA LYS A 63 -28.47 44.50 23.05
C LYS A 63 -29.73 45.12 22.46
N LEU A 64 -29.58 45.67 21.27
CA LEU A 64 -30.66 46.23 20.45
C LEU A 64 -30.51 45.66 19.05
N ASN A 65 -31.59 45.13 18.48
CA ASN A 65 -31.61 44.71 17.09
C ASN A 65 -32.14 45.87 16.24
N LEU A 66 -31.22 46.65 15.64
CA LEU A 66 -31.56 47.83 14.85
C LEU A 66 -31.46 47.54 13.36
N ASP A 67 -32.59 47.71 12.66
CA ASP A 67 -32.64 47.80 11.20
C ASP A 67 -31.86 49.04 10.70
N GLU A 68 -31.40 49.01 9.45
CA GLU A 68 -30.55 50.06 8.86
C GLU A 68 -31.14 51.48 9.00
N SER A 69 -32.47 51.63 8.94
CA SER A 69 -33.19 52.91 9.03
C SER A 69 -33.17 53.59 10.42
N HIS A 70 -32.82 52.83 11.46
CA HIS A 70 -32.77 53.27 12.86
C HIS A 70 -31.34 53.41 13.39
N ARG A 71 -30.32 53.03 12.61
CA ARG A 71 -28.91 53.21 12.99
C ARG A 71 -28.54 54.70 12.97
N GLY A 72 -27.92 55.18 14.05
CA GLY A 72 -27.43 56.56 14.15
C GLY A 72 -28.48 57.59 14.58
N LYS A 73 -29.73 57.20 14.82
CA LYS A 73 -30.76 58.05 15.45
C LYS A 73 -30.76 57.87 16.96
N GLU A 74 -31.05 58.93 17.71
CA GLU A 74 -31.28 58.84 19.15
C GLU A 74 -32.66 58.21 19.39
N LEU A 75 -32.71 57.15 20.19
CA LEU A 75 -33.93 56.39 20.49
C LEU A 75 -34.43 56.77 21.89
N THR A 76 -35.74 56.93 22.03
CA THR A 76 -36.42 57.12 23.31
C THR A 76 -36.55 55.79 24.08
N ALA A 77 -36.82 55.85 25.39
CA ALA A 77 -37.00 54.65 26.20
C ALA A 77 -38.18 53.77 25.72
N GLU A 78 -39.25 54.38 25.21
CA GLU A 78 -40.39 53.66 24.64
C GLU A 78 -40.01 52.92 23.35
N GLU A 79 -39.23 53.55 22.49
CA GLU A 79 -38.73 52.93 21.25
C GLU A 79 -37.77 51.78 21.55
N MET A 80 -36.89 51.91 22.54
CA MET A 80 -36.02 50.82 23.00
C MET A 80 -36.84 49.61 23.49
N ASN A 81 -37.94 49.84 24.21
CA ASN A 81 -38.86 48.76 24.61
C ASN A 81 -39.53 48.10 23.40
N ARG A 82 -40.01 48.88 22.42
CA ARG A 82 -40.64 48.35 21.20
C ARG A 82 -39.66 47.53 20.34
N LEU A 83 -38.39 47.92 20.31
CA LEU A 83 -37.32 47.26 19.57
C LEU A 83 -36.72 46.05 20.32
N GLY A 84 -37.30 45.65 21.45
CA GLY A 84 -36.88 44.47 22.19
C GLY A 84 -35.50 44.60 22.83
N ALA A 85 -35.19 45.78 23.38
CA ALA A 85 -33.91 45.99 24.06
C ALA A 85 -33.73 45.02 25.26
N GLU A 86 -32.56 44.39 25.32
CA GLU A 86 -32.19 43.42 26.35
C GLU A 86 -30.84 43.76 26.98
N ILE A 87 -30.64 43.35 28.24
CA ILE A 87 -29.37 43.49 28.93
C ILE A 87 -28.83 42.09 29.23
N GLU A 88 -27.66 41.76 28.70
CA GLU A 88 -27.07 40.42 28.80
C GLU A 88 -25.62 40.51 29.30
N GLU A 89 -25.19 39.57 30.16
CA GLU A 89 -23.81 39.54 30.65
C GLU A 89 -22.87 39.00 29.58
N PHE A 90 -21.81 39.74 29.26
CA PHE A 90 -20.77 39.30 28.32
C PHE A 90 -19.41 39.18 29.00
N ARG A 91 -18.70 38.10 28.69
CA ARG A 91 -17.31 37.88 29.10
C ARG A 91 -16.44 37.64 27.88
N VAL A 92 -15.39 38.42 27.74
CA VAL A 92 -14.44 38.31 26.62
C VAL A 92 -13.20 37.55 27.08
N LYS A 93 -12.79 36.57 26.29
CA LYS A 93 -11.50 35.86 26.46
C LYS A 93 -10.71 35.96 25.17
N ARG A 94 -9.43 36.33 25.28
CA ARG A 94 -8.52 36.33 24.13
C ARG A 94 -8.30 34.90 23.65
N GLY A 95 -8.59 34.63 22.37
CA GLY A 95 -8.35 33.32 21.75
C GLY A 95 -6.86 33.01 21.71
N ASN A 96 -6.41 31.98 22.43
CA ASN A 96 -5.01 31.59 22.48
C ASN A 96 -4.66 30.67 21.30
N ASN A 97 -4.15 31.23 20.21
CA ASN A 97 -3.95 30.51 18.96
C ASN A 97 -2.57 29.83 18.83
N ASN A 98 -1.94 29.31 19.91
CA ASN A 98 -0.53 28.88 19.81
C ASN A 98 -0.01 27.72 20.69
N LEU A 99 -0.84 26.74 21.08
CA LEU A 99 -0.35 25.50 21.73
C LEU A 99 -0.88 24.21 21.09
N ILE A 100 -2.13 24.21 20.65
CA ILE A 100 -2.79 23.00 20.09
C ILE A 100 -2.30 22.70 18.66
N SER A 101 -1.87 23.70 17.89
CA SER A 101 -1.33 23.52 16.54
C SER A 101 0.05 22.84 16.53
N LYS A 102 0.94 23.15 17.48
CA LYS A 102 2.25 22.47 17.63
C LYS A 102 2.12 21.01 18.08
N LEU A 103 1.13 20.70 18.93
CA LEU A 103 0.87 19.32 19.36
C LEU A 103 0.28 18.44 18.25
N LYS A 104 -0.52 19.01 17.33
CA LYS A 104 -1.00 18.28 16.13
C LYS A 104 0.13 17.90 15.17
N THR A 105 1.21 18.67 15.08
CA THR A 105 2.37 18.34 14.23
C THR A 105 3.15 17.12 14.74
N ILE A 106 3.25 16.96 16.06
CA ILE A 106 3.96 15.83 16.71
C ILE A 106 3.28 14.49 16.43
N LYS A 107 1.94 14.44 16.31
CA LYS A 107 1.20 13.19 16.02
C LYS A 107 1.50 12.62 14.62
N SER A 108 1.98 13.44 13.68
CA SER A 108 2.36 13.00 12.32
C SER A 108 3.84 12.63 12.17
N TRP A 109 4.67 13.01 13.14
CA TRP A 109 6.11 12.78 13.15
C TRP A 109 6.50 11.28 13.15
N PRO A 110 5.91 10.39 13.96
CA PRO A 110 6.30 8.98 13.95
C PRO A 110 6.01 8.34 12.59
N GLY A 111 4.86 8.61 11.97
CA GLY A 111 4.53 8.06 10.64
C GLY A 111 5.48 8.53 9.53
N ARG A 112 5.90 9.80 9.56
CA ARG A 112 6.88 10.33 8.59
C ARG A 112 8.28 9.77 8.84
N PHE A 113 8.69 9.67 10.11
CA PHE A 113 9.96 9.08 10.50
C PHE A 113 10.05 7.61 10.08
N TRP A 114 9.03 6.80 10.35
CA TRP A 114 8.99 5.40 9.92
C TRP A 114 8.99 5.24 8.40
N LYS A 115 8.30 6.12 7.66
CA LYS A 115 8.36 6.13 6.18
C LYS A 115 9.76 6.51 5.67
N TRP A 116 10.40 7.51 6.29
CA TRP A 116 11.77 7.90 5.96
C TRP A 116 12.76 6.78 6.28
N LEU A 117 12.66 6.16 7.45
CA LEU A 117 13.49 5.04 7.87
C LEU A 117 13.36 3.86 6.88
N LYS A 118 12.12 3.50 6.51
CA LYS A 118 11.87 2.46 5.49
C LYS A 118 12.50 2.76 4.13
N ARG A 119 12.56 4.04 3.72
CA ARG A 119 13.26 4.42 2.48
C ARG A 119 14.76 4.24 2.61
N CYS A 120 15.33 4.68 3.73
CA CYS A 120 16.77 4.55 3.95
C CYS A 120 17.23 3.09 4.08
N GLU A 121 16.38 2.20 4.60
CA GLU A 121 16.62 0.75 4.71
C GLU A 121 16.77 0.02 3.36
N GLN A 122 16.54 0.70 2.24
CA GLN A 122 16.84 0.17 0.91
C GLN A 122 18.35 0.18 0.59
N HIS A 123 19.15 0.94 1.36
CA HIS A 123 20.59 1.07 1.12
C HIS A 123 21.41 0.15 2.03
N ALA A 124 22.46 -0.47 1.47
CA ALA A 124 23.37 -1.37 2.18
C ALA A 124 24.04 -0.75 3.42
N ILE A 125 24.23 0.58 3.45
CA ILE A 125 24.79 1.29 4.60
C ILE A 125 23.95 1.10 5.87
N MET A 126 22.65 0.86 5.76
CA MET A 126 21.80 0.62 6.94
C MET A 126 22.11 -0.69 7.64
N VAL A 127 22.67 -1.69 6.95
CA VAL A 127 23.18 -2.92 7.58
C VAL A 127 24.34 -2.56 8.51
N TRP A 128 25.26 -1.70 8.06
CA TRP A 128 26.36 -1.22 8.90
C TRP A 128 25.84 -0.42 10.10
N VAL A 129 24.92 0.54 9.88
CA VAL A 129 24.33 1.35 10.97
C VAL A 129 23.66 0.48 12.03
N TYR A 130 22.83 -0.49 11.65
CA TYR A 130 22.19 -1.37 12.61
C TYR A 130 23.16 -2.30 13.32
N THR A 131 24.21 -2.78 12.62
CA THR A 131 25.28 -3.56 13.25
C THR A 131 26.00 -2.75 14.32
N THR A 132 26.38 -1.51 14.01
CA THR A 132 27.04 -0.61 14.96
C THR A 132 26.15 -0.28 16.15
N LEU A 133 24.88 0.08 15.92
CA LEU A 133 23.93 0.37 17.01
C LEU A 133 23.65 -0.85 17.89
N SER A 134 23.58 -2.03 17.29
CA SER A 134 23.44 -3.29 18.04
C SER A 134 24.66 -3.57 18.92
N LEU A 135 25.87 -3.45 18.37
CA LEU A 135 27.12 -3.65 19.12
C LEU A 135 27.27 -2.63 20.24
N LEU A 136 26.95 -1.37 19.98
CA LEU A 136 27.01 -0.29 20.97
C LEU A 136 26.00 -0.50 22.09
N SER A 137 24.77 -0.92 21.76
CA SER A 137 23.74 -1.26 22.75
C SER A 137 24.16 -2.45 23.61
N PHE A 138 24.81 -3.45 23.02
CA PHE A 138 25.32 -4.60 23.77
C PHE A 138 26.49 -4.22 24.70
N ALA A 139 27.39 -3.34 24.25
CA ALA A 139 28.46 -2.81 25.08
C ALA A 139 27.92 -2.04 26.29
N TRP A 140 27.00 -1.09 26.07
CA TRP A 140 26.38 -0.33 27.16
C TRP A 140 25.53 -1.19 28.10
N PHE A 141 24.91 -2.25 27.60
CA PHE A 141 24.25 -3.25 28.43
C PHE A 141 25.22 -3.98 29.35
N GLY A 142 26.38 -4.40 28.84
CA GLY A 142 27.43 -5.04 29.64
C GLY A 142 27.98 -4.10 30.73
N ASP A 143 28.20 -2.84 30.38
CA ASP A 143 28.62 -1.79 31.31
C ASP A 143 27.56 -1.58 32.42
N ALA A 144 26.29 -1.43 32.04
CA ALA A 144 25.20 -1.23 32.99
C ALA A 144 24.98 -2.42 33.94
N ILE A 145 25.19 -3.66 33.49
CA ILE A 145 25.12 -4.85 34.38
C ILE A 145 26.34 -4.93 35.31
N SER A 146 27.50 -4.47 34.85
CA SER A 146 28.75 -4.54 35.62
C SER A 146 28.81 -3.50 36.75
N GLY A 147 27.75 -2.71 36.93
CA GLY A 147 27.68 -1.65 37.95
C GLY A 147 28.52 -0.42 37.60
N THR A 148 28.82 -0.20 36.31
CA THR A 148 29.42 1.06 35.89
C THR A 148 28.31 2.07 35.63
N GLU A 149 28.47 3.29 36.16
CA GLU A 149 27.46 4.34 36.08
C GLU A 149 27.44 4.97 34.68
N VAL A 150 26.80 4.29 33.72
CA VAL A 150 26.70 4.75 32.34
C VAL A 150 25.88 6.06 32.28
N PHE A 151 26.47 7.10 31.69
CA PHE A 151 25.85 8.42 31.47
C PHE A 151 25.45 9.23 32.72
N LYS A 152 26.04 8.96 33.89
CA LYS A 152 25.73 9.69 35.13
C LYS A 152 25.78 11.22 34.98
N ASP A 153 26.85 11.73 34.37
CA ASP A 153 27.06 13.17 34.19
C ASP A 153 26.14 13.82 33.15
N PHE A 154 25.57 13.02 32.23
CA PHE A 154 24.74 13.52 31.14
C PHE A 154 23.28 13.76 31.60
N PHE A 155 22.79 12.94 32.53
CA PHE A 155 21.42 13.02 33.05
C PHE A 155 21.31 13.68 34.43
N SER A 156 22.43 14.07 35.05
CA SER A 156 22.49 14.64 36.41
C SER A 156 21.77 15.99 36.60
N SER A 157 21.35 16.67 35.52
CA SER A 157 20.96 18.08 35.61
C SER A 157 19.55 18.39 36.12
N LYS A 158 18.66 17.41 36.37
CA LYS A 158 17.30 17.79 36.85
C LYS A 158 16.38 16.74 37.47
N VAL A 159 16.83 15.53 37.78
CA VAL A 159 15.91 14.47 38.20
C VAL A 159 16.40 13.80 39.49
N ILE A 160 15.73 14.11 40.59
CA ILE A 160 15.90 13.43 41.87
C ILE A 160 15.09 12.13 41.77
N TYR A 161 15.71 11.07 41.26
CA TYR A 161 15.19 9.69 41.36
C TYR A 161 16.06 8.94 42.38
N GLU A 162 15.43 8.11 43.22
CA GLU A 162 16.10 7.26 44.21
C GLU A 162 17.24 6.44 43.56
N GLU A 163 18.46 6.58 44.09
CA GLU A 163 19.71 6.03 43.55
C GLU A 163 19.74 4.50 43.41
N GLN A 164 18.76 3.76 43.93
CA GLN A 164 18.85 2.31 44.05
C GLN A 164 18.53 1.50 42.78
N ASN A 165 17.97 2.08 41.71
CA ASN A 165 17.52 1.30 40.54
C ASN A 165 17.99 1.82 39.17
N TYR A 166 18.92 2.79 39.13
CA TYR A 166 19.38 3.41 37.88
C TYR A 166 20.03 2.39 36.94
N GLU A 167 20.97 1.60 37.45
CA GLU A 167 21.74 0.63 36.66
C GLU A 167 20.85 -0.47 36.05
N SER A 168 19.93 -1.00 36.85
CA SER A 168 18.98 -2.03 36.40
C SER A 168 18.02 -1.50 35.32
N PHE A 169 17.57 -0.25 35.45
CA PHE A 169 16.70 0.37 34.44
C PHE A 169 17.41 0.55 33.09
N PHE A 170 18.61 1.13 33.09
CA PHE A 170 19.38 1.33 31.86
C PHE A 170 19.84 0.01 31.23
N GLY A 171 20.18 -0.99 32.05
CA GLY A 171 20.46 -2.34 31.58
C GLY A 171 19.29 -2.91 30.77
N VAL A 172 18.06 -2.85 31.30
CA VAL A 172 16.87 -3.32 30.56
C VAL A 172 16.66 -2.52 29.27
N VAL A 173 16.84 -1.20 29.30
CA VAL A 173 16.68 -0.35 28.10
C VAL A 173 17.69 -0.70 27.02
N PHE A 174 18.98 -0.83 27.35
CA PHE A 174 20.02 -1.17 26.38
C PHE A 174 19.85 -2.59 25.85
N PHE A 175 19.38 -3.53 26.67
CA PHE A 175 19.02 -4.88 26.19
C PHE A 175 17.87 -4.83 25.18
N CYS A 176 16.82 -4.06 25.45
CA CYS A 176 15.72 -3.87 24.49
C CYS A 176 16.20 -3.23 23.19
N PHE A 177 17.13 -2.25 23.25
CA PHE A 177 17.73 -1.66 22.05
C PHE A 177 18.59 -2.65 21.28
N TYR A 178 19.40 -3.47 21.97
CA TYR A 178 20.16 -4.54 21.35
C TYR A 178 19.24 -5.51 20.59
N LEU A 179 18.16 -5.98 21.23
CA LEU A 179 17.18 -6.87 20.59
C LEU A 179 16.49 -6.19 19.40
N PHE A 180 16.09 -4.93 19.55
CA PHE A 180 15.46 -4.17 18.48
C PHE A 180 16.37 -4.00 17.27
N PHE A 181 17.60 -3.52 17.46
CA PHE A 181 18.53 -3.30 16.36
C PHE A 181 19.03 -4.62 15.74
N SER A 182 19.22 -5.67 16.54
CA SER A 182 19.50 -7.02 16.02
C SER A 182 18.37 -7.55 15.14
N TRP A 183 17.12 -7.39 15.58
CA TRP A 183 15.95 -7.78 14.78
C TRP A 183 15.84 -6.96 13.49
N ARG A 184 16.04 -5.64 13.55
CA ARG A 184 16.05 -4.78 12.35
C ARG A 184 17.18 -5.12 11.40
N LEU A 185 18.38 -5.43 11.90
CA LEU A 185 19.51 -5.88 11.10
C LEU A 185 19.15 -7.15 10.33
N PHE A 186 18.52 -8.12 10.99
CA PHE A 186 18.06 -9.35 10.35
C PHE A 186 17.00 -9.09 9.26
N GLU A 187 16.00 -8.27 9.54
CA GLU A 187 14.97 -7.93 8.54
C GLU A 187 15.54 -7.20 7.32
N VAL A 188 16.43 -6.23 7.52
CA VAL A 188 17.05 -5.46 6.43
C VAL A 188 18.03 -6.33 5.65
N GLY A 189 18.83 -7.14 6.34
CA GLY A 189 19.74 -8.10 5.73
C GLY A 189 19.02 -9.05 4.76
N ARG A 190 17.85 -9.58 5.15
CA ARG A 190 17.03 -10.44 4.29
C ARG A 190 16.48 -9.75 3.04
N LYS A 191 16.28 -8.44 3.09
CA LYS A 191 15.79 -7.66 1.94
C LYS A 191 16.91 -7.31 0.96
N ILE A 192 18.11 -7.02 1.46
CA ILE A 192 19.25 -6.56 0.66
C ILE A 192 20.04 -7.72 0.06
N PHE A 193 20.22 -8.80 0.84
CA PHE A 193 20.85 -10.02 0.37
C PHE A 193 19.77 -11.07 0.17
N PRO A 194 19.12 -11.11 -1.02
CA PRO A 194 18.26 -12.22 -1.31
C PRO A 194 19.10 -13.49 -1.14
N PRO A 195 18.67 -14.43 -0.30
CA PRO A 195 19.40 -15.66 -0.06
C PRO A 195 19.69 -16.35 -1.39
N ILE A 196 20.89 -16.93 -1.52
CA ILE A 196 21.27 -17.72 -2.69
C ILE A 196 20.26 -18.86 -2.80
N ARG A 197 19.43 -18.81 -3.83
CA ARG A 197 18.44 -19.83 -4.12
C ARG A 197 19.08 -20.89 -4.99
N ASP A 198 18.93 -22.14 -4.60
CA ASP A 198 19.29 -23.28 -5.42
C ASP A 198 18.09 -23.68 -6.29
N VAL A 199 18.37 -24.15 -7.49
CA VAL A 199 17.37 -24.57 -8.46
C VAL A 199 17.24 -26.09 -8.37
N LYS A 200 16.24 -26.57 -7.64
CA LYS A 200 16.00 -28.01 -7.51
C LYS A 200 15.14 -28.51 -8.65
N MET A 201 15.73 -29.33 -9.52
CA MET A 201 15.01 -30.04 -10.58
C MET A 201 14.21 -31.22 -10.00
N ARG A 202 12.94 -31.33 -10.37
CA ARG A 202 12.08 -32.49 -10.10
C ARG A 202 11.62 -33.10 -11.41
N LYS A 203 11.71 -34.43 -11.50
CA LYS A 203 11.25 -35.21 -12.67
C LYS A 203 9.73 -35.46 -12.67
N THR A 204 9.07 -35.28 -11.54
CA THR A 204 7.62 -35.40 -11.41
C THR A 204 7.05 -34.04 -11.00
N SER A 205 5.97 -33.62 -11.66
CA SER A 205 5.37 -32.33 -11.35
C SER A 205 4.45 -32.43 -10.14
N LYS A 206 4.42 -31.34 -9.37
CA LYS A 206 3.39 -31.09 -8.37
C LYS A 206 2.28 -30.32 -9.07
N PRO A 207 1.03 -30.82 -9.11
CA PRO A 207 -0.07 -30.06 -9.68
C PRO A 207 -0.22 -28.69 -8.99
N THR A 208 -0.52 -27.67 -9.81
CA THR A 208 -0.62 -26.27 -9.41
C THR A 208 -1.96 -25.68 -9.83
N LYS A 209 -2.34 -24.55 -9.22
CA LYS A 209 -3.63 -23.90 -9.49
C LYS A 209 -3.55 -22.95 -10.67
N VAL A 210 -2.40 -22.31 -10.88
CA VAL A 210 -2.21 -21.35 -11.96
C VAL A 210 -1.07 -21.79 -12.87
N LEU A 211 -1.36 -21.77 -14.17
CA LEU A 211 -0.40 -22.05 -15.23
C LEU A 211 -0.27 -20.82 -16.14
N ILE A 212 0.96 -20.33 -16.31
CA ILE A 212 1.30 -19.29 -17.28
C ILE A 212 2.04 -19.98 -18.42
N PHE A 213 1.46 -20.02 -19.62
CA PHE A 213 1.99 -20.77 -20.77
C PHE A 213 2.43 -19.84 -21.90
N ASN A 214 3.66 -20.02 -22.35
CA ASN A 214 4.14 -19.38 -23.57
C ASN A 214 3.59 -20.13 -24.78
N LEU A 215 2.82 -19.43 -25.61
CA LEU A 215 2.25 -20.02 -26.80
C LEU A 215 3.29 -19.99 -27.94
N SER A 216 3.59 -21.16 -28.50
CA SER A 216 4.42 -21.29 -29.69
C SER A 216 3.66 -20.79 -30.93
N PRO A 217 4.31 -20.06 -31.85
CA PRO A 217 3.68 -19.64 -33.11
C PRO A 217 3.28 -20.86 -33.95
N LEU A 218 2.05 -20.89 -34.47
CA LEU A 218 1.64 -21.90 -35.44
C LEU A 218 2.46 -21.70 -36.72
N GLN A 219 3.22 -22.73 -37.10
CA GLN A 219 3.94 -22.69 -38.37
C GLN A 219 2.96 -22.91 -39.52
N ASN A 220 3.19 -22.27 -40.66
CA ASN A 220 2.32 -22.33 -41.86
C ASN A 220 1.99 -23.76 -42.34
N LYS A 221 2.81 -24.75 -41.94
CA LYS A 221 2.71 -26.16 -42.33
C LYS A 221 1.64 -26.96 -41.60
N ASN A 222 1.22 -26.51 -40.40
CA ASN A 222 0.34 -27.26 -39.52
C ASN A 222 -0.83 -26.39 -39.08
N LYS A 223 -1.89 -26.32 -39.90
CA LYS A 223 -3.06 -25.48 -39.62
C LYS A 223 -4.07 -26.24 -38.77
N LEU A 224 -4.35 -25.69 -37.59
CA LEU A 224 -5.48 -26.11 -36.77
C LEU A 224 -6.73 -25.32 -37.18
N GLU A 225 -7.79 -26.03 -37.55
CA GLU A 225 -9.07 -25.46 -37.96
C GLU A 225 -10.20 -26.18 -37.23
N ILE A 226 -11.37 -25.53 -37.13
CA ILE A 226 -12.57 -26.15 -36.60
C ILE A 226 -13.43 -26.58 -37.77
N GLN A 227 -13.62 -27.90 -37.93
CA GLN A 227 -14.44 -28.50 -38.99
C GLN A 227 -15.53 -29.34 -38.34
N ASN A 228 -16.80 -29.03 -38.63
CA ASN A 228 -17.97 -29.71 -38.05
C ASN A 228 -17.96 -29.80 -36.50
N GLY A 229 -17.41 -28.79 -35.83
CA GLY A 229 -17.31 -28.75 -34.36
C GLY A 229 -16.17 -29.59 -33.77
N GLN A 230 -15.31 -30.16 -34.61
CA GLN A 230 -14.09 -30.87 -34.20
C GLN A 230 -12.85 -30.08 -34.59
N PHE A 231 -11.78 -30.27 -33.82
CA PHE A 231 -10.50 -29.61 -34.04
C PHE A 231 -9.66 -30.46 -35.00
N VAL A 232 -9.38 -29.98 -36.21
CA VAL A 232 -8.67 -30.73 -37.24
C VAL A 232 -7.32 -30.06 -37.52
N ILE A 233 -6.24 -30.82 -37.36
CA ILE A 233 -4.89 -30.40 -37.72
C ILE A 233 -4.59 -30.92 -39.13
N ASN A 234 -4.32 -30.01 -40.04
CA ASN A 234 -3.91 -30.30 -41.41
C ASN A 234 -2.38 -30.18 -41.52
N PHE A 235 -1.71 -31.26 -41.91
CA PHE A 235 -0.27 -31.30 -42.17
C PHE A 235 0.01 -31.24 -43.69
N ASP A 236 1.20 -30.74 -44.07
CA ASP A 236 1.62 -30.60 -45.48
C ASP A 236 1.52 -31.91 -46.31
N ASP A 237 1.63 -33.09 -45.69
CA ASP A 237 1.62 -34.39 -46.38
C ASP A 237 0.20 -34.96 -46.63
N ASN A 238 -0.85 -34.12 -46.65
CA ASN A 238 -2.27 -34.51 -46.73
C ASN A 238 -2.75 -35.43 -45.59
N LYS A 239 -1.96 -35.62 -44.52
CA LYS A 239 -2.43 -36.28 -43.30
C LYS A 239 -3.25 -35.28 -42.48
N GLN A 240 -4.38 -35.74 -41.98
CA GLN A 240 -5.24 -34.99 -41.07
C GLN A 240 -5.36 -35.75 -39.75
N VAL A 241 -5.27 -35.02 -38.65
CA VAL A 241 -5.53 -35.56 -37.30
C VAL A 241 -6.64 -34.75 -36.67
N THR A 242 -7.64 -35.44 -36.15
CA THR A 242 -8.76 -34.82 -35.45
C THR A 242 -8.54 -34.95 -33.95
N LEU A 243 -8.56 -33.83 -33.25
CA LEU A 243 -8.58 -33.77 -31.79
C LEU A 243 -10.03 -33.70 -31.33
N HIS A 244 -10.39 -34.54 -30.36
CA HIS A 244 -11.75 -34.57 -29.83
C HIS A 244 -12.03 -33.41 -28.88
N GLY A 245 -11.00 -32.86 -28.24
CA GLY A 245 -11.17 -31.74 -27.30
C GLY A 245 -11.89 -32.11 -26.01
N SER A 246 -12.25 -33.39 -25.79
CA SER A 246 -12.96 -33.84 -24.60
C SER A 246 -12.05 -34.52 -23.57
N ASN A 247 -10.92 -35.06 -24.02
CA ASN A 247 -9.95 -35.73 -23.15
C ASN A 247 -8.53 -35.43 -23.67
N ILE A 248 -7.79 -34.66 -22.88
CA ILE A 248 -6.44 -34.22 -23.23
C ILE A 248 -5.45 -35.39 -23.33
N GLU A 249 -5.58 -36.42 -22.49
CA GLU A 249 -4.70 -37.59 -22.49
C GLU A 249 -4.90 -38.44 -23.75
N SER A 250 -6.15 -38.64 -24.17
CA SER A 250 -6.48 -39.33 -25.42
C SER A 250 -5.88 -38.63 -26.63
N ASP A 251 -6.08 -37.31 -26.72
CA ASP A 251 -5.56 -36.51 -27.84
C ASP A 251 -4.02 -36.45 -27.82
N ILE A 252 -3.38 -36.41 -26.64
CA ILE A 252 -1.92 -36.55 -26.52
C ILE A 252 -1.45 -37.92 -27.03
N SER A 253 -2.17 -39.01 -26.76
CA SER A 253 -1.82 -40.35 -27.26
C SER A 253 -1.82 -40.38 -28.78
N THR A 254 -2.89 -39.87 -29.41
CA THR A 254 -2.99 -39.76 -30.88
C THR A 254 -1.86 -38.92 -31.48
N LEU A 255 -1.53 -37.79 -30.85
CA LEU A 255 -0.41 -36.94 -31.28
C LEU A 255 0.94 -37.64 -31.09
N THR A 256 1.10 -38.46 -30.05
CA THR A 256 2.35 -39.19 -29.79
C THR A 256 2.57 -40.33 -30.77
N GLU A 257 1.52 -41.03 -31.19
CA GLU A 257 1.58 -42.01 -32.29
C GLU A 257 2.02 -41.33 -33.60
N LEU A 258 1.47 -40.15 -33.90
CA LEU A 258 1.85 -39.35 -35.06
C LEU A 258 3.32 -38.88 -35.01
N GLU A 259 3.82 -38.53 -33.82
CA GLU A 259 5.24 -38.18 -33.62
C GLU A 259 6.17 -39.37 -33.94
N GLY A 260 5.70 -40.62 -33.73
CA GLY A 260 6.40 -41.85 -34.13
C GLY A 260 6.57 -41.99 -35.65
N ASP A 261 5.63 -41.44 -36.43
CA ASP A 261 5.71 -41.33 -37.89
C ASP A 261 6.60 -40.15 -38.36
N GLY A 262 7.24 -39.42 -37.44
CA GLY A 262 8.09 -38.27 -37.73
C GLY A 262 7.32 -36.94 -37.90
N ILE A 263 6.00 -36.93 -37.73
CA ILE A 263 5.16 -35.73 -37.89
C ILE A 263 4.92 -35.11 -36.52
N ARG A 264 5.39 -33.87 -36.34
CA ARG A 264 5.32 -33.17 -35.06
C ARG A 264 4.39 -31.96 -35.13
N TRP A 265 3.58 -31.80 -34.09
CA TRP A 265 2.80 -30.59 -33.86
C TRP A 265 3.33 -29.85 -32.64
N ASN A 266 3.58 -28.55 -32.79
CA ASN A 266 4.27 -27.75 -31.78
C ASN A 266 3.48 -27.57 -30.48
N TRP A 267 2.14 -27.61 -30.53
CA TRP A 267 1.29 -27.52 -29.35
C TRP A 267 1.11 -28.83 -28.58
N THR A 268 1.63 -29.96 -29.07
CA THR A 268 1.66 -31.22 -28.30
C THR A 268 2.34 -31.02 -26.95
N GLN A 269 3.41 -30.21 -26.89
CA GLN A 269 4.12 -29.95 -25.62
C GLN A 269 3.29 -29.10 -24.64
N MET A 270 2.50 -28.15 -25.16
CA MET A 270 1.56 -27.39 -24.33
C MET A 270 0.54 -28.33 -23.70
N LEU A 271 -0.05 -29.24 -24.49
CA LEU A 271 -1.00 -30.22 -23.97
C LEU A 271 -0.37 -31.12 -22.90
N ARG A 272 0.84 -31.64 -23.14
CA ARG A 272 1.60 -32.44 -22.17
C ARG A 272 1.87 -31.69 -20.87
N GLY A 273 2.29 -30.43 -20.97
CA GLY A 273 2.56 -29.58 -19.83
C GLY A 273 1.31 -29.27 -19.01
N ILE A 274 0.15 -29.13 -19.64
CA ILE A 274 -1.13 -28.86 -18.97
C ILE A 274 -1.73 -30.15 -18.36
N ASN A 275 -1.60 -31.28 -19.06
CA ASN A 275 -2.19 -32.57 -18.64
C ASN A 275 -1.80 -32.96 -17.20
N SER A 276 -0.54 -32.71 -16.80
CA SER A 276 -0.08 -33.02 -15.44
C SER A 276 -0.72 -32.17 -14.34
N HIS A 277 -1.46 -31.11 -14.68
CA HIS A 277 -2.10 -30.17 -13.75
C HIS A 277 -3.64 -30.21 -13.85
N GLN A 278 -4.21 -31.00 -14.76
CA GLN A 278 -5.61 -30.96 -15.16
C GLN A 278 -6.61 -31.04 -13.99
N HIS A 279 -6.28 -31.77 -12.93
CA HIS A 279 -7.18 -31.98 -11.78
C HIS A 279 -7.16 -30.86 -10.74
N LYS A 280 -6.21 -29.92 -10.82
CA LYS A 280 -6.01 -28.86 -9.81
C LYS A 280 -6.00 -27.46 -10.42
N VAL A 281 -5.78 -27.33 -11.71
CA VAL A 281 -5.67 -26.04 -12.37
C VAL A 281 -7.01 -25.29 -12.34
N GLU A 282 -6.96 -24.08 -11.81
CA GLU A 282 -8.08 -23.13 -11.70
C GLU A 282 -7.93 -22.01 -12.74
N LYS A 283 -6.71 -21.70 -13.19
CA LYS A 283 -6.44 -20.63 -14.16
C LYS A 283 -5.28 -20.97 -15.10
N ILE A 284 -5.49 -20.80 -16.40
CA ILE A 284 -4.48 -20.93 -17.47
C ILE A 284 -4.37 -19.59 -18.20
N ILE A 285 -3.17 -19.01 -18.22
CA ILE A 285 -2.87 -17.75 -18.88
C ILE A 285 -1.97 -18.01 -20.08
N LEU A 286 -2.46 -17.74 -21.28
CA LEU A 286 -1.68 -17.86 -22.51
C LEU A 286 -0.97 -16.54 -22.81
N VAL A 287 0.35 -16.60 -22.86
CA VAL A 287 1.25 -15.50 -23.13
C VAL A 287 1.73 -15.60 -24.57
N MET A 288 1.60 -14.52 -25.33
CA MET A 288 1.81 -14.51 -26.77
C MET A 288 2.94 -13.56 -27.18
N THR A 289 3.54 -13.83 -28.33
CA THR A 289 4.43 -12.91 -29.03
C THR A 289 3.69 -12.24 -30.17
N GLU A 290 3.96 -10.96 -30.39
CA GLU A 290 3.36 -10.20 -31.48
C GLU A 290 3.94 -10.61 -32.83
N THR A 291 3.09 -10.77 -33.86
CA THR A 291 3.57 -10.90 -35.23
C THR A 291 4.11 -9.55 -35.70
N THR A 292 5.41 -9.50 -36.01
CA THR A 292 6.05 -8.26 -36.46
C THR A 292 6.33 -8.28 -37.96
N ARG A 293 6.30 -7.12 -38.59
CA ARG A 293 6.73 -6.93 -39.98
C ARG A 293 8.04 -6.17 -40.01
N ASN A 294 9.06 -6.76 -40.62
CA ASN A 294 10.34 -6.09 -40.88
C ASN A 294 10.53 -5.95 -42.39
N GLY A 295 10.12 -4.80 -42.94
CA GLY A 295 10.00 -4.59 -44.38
C GLY A 295 8.92 -5.48 -45.00
N GLU A 296 9.28 -6.23 -46.05
CA GLU A 296 8.37 -7.19 -46.71
C GLU A 296 8.29 -8.54 -45.99
N ARG A 297 9.15 -8.80 -44.99
CA ARG A 297 9.23 -10.08 -44.29
C ARG A 297 8.43 -10.04 -42.99
N GLU A 298 7.42 -10.89 -42.91
CA GLU A 298 6.63 -11.11 -41.70
C GLU A 298 7.34 -12.14 -40.80
N VAL A 299 7.58 -11.78 -39.55
CA VAL A 299 8.08 -12.67 -38.50
C VAL A 299 6.88 -13.11 -37.68
N ALA A 300 6.47 -14.36 -37.87
CA ALA A 300 5.28 -14.91 -37.22
C ALA A 300 5.42 -14.96 -35.69
N GLY A 301 4.51 -14.27 -35.01
CA GLY A 301 4.27 -14.40 -33.58
C GLY A 301 3.21 -15.46 -33.28
N SER A 302 2.88 -15.63 -32.00
CA SER A 302 1.83 -16.55 -31.57
C SER A 302 0.45 -15.91 -31.36
N ASP A 303 0.37 -14.58 -31.48
CA ASP A 303 -0.85 -13.78 -31.47
C ASP A 303 -1.98 -14.34 -32.35
N LYS A 304 -1.67 -14.77 -33.59
CA LYS A 304 -2.67 -15.33 -34.52
C LYS A 304 -3.27 -16.67 -34.06
N GLY A 305 -2.53 -17.43 -33.26
CA GLY A 305 -2.96 -18.73 -32.73
C GLY A 305 -3.65 -18.64 -31.37
N GLY A 306 -3.59 -17.50 -30.69
CA GLY A 306 -4.07 -17.33 -29.31
C GLY A 306 -5.51 -17.79 -29.11
N GLU A 307 -6.44 -17.24 -29.89
CA GLU A 307 -7.87 -17.55 -29.73
C GLU A 307 -8.18 -19.02 -30.05
N MET A 308 -7.51 -19.61 -31.05
CA MET A 308 -7.66 -21.03 -31.36
C MET A 308 -7.15 -21.92 -30.22
N ALA A 309 -6.00 -21.58 -29.62
CA ALA A 309 -5.48 -22.27 -28.45
C ALA A 309 -6.43 -22.16 -27.25
N ARG A 310 -6.98 -20.96 -27.01
CA ARG A 310 -7.97 -20.72 -25.95
C ARG A 310 -9.21 -21.58 -26.15
N GLN A 311 -9.75 -21.66 -27.37
CA GLN A 311 -10.91 -22.48 -27.69
C GLN A 311 -10.64 -23.98 -27.53
N LEU A 312 -9.49 -24.46 -28.02
CA LEU A 312 -9.07 -25.85 -27.84
C LEU A 312 -8.89 -26.22 -26.36
N LEU A 313 -8.26 -25.35 -25.56
CA LEU A 313 -8.13 -25.64 -24.13
C LEU A 313 -9.49 -25.55 -23.42
N SER A 314 -10.35 -24.61 -23.82
CA SER A 314 -11.69 -24.46 -23.24
C SER A 314 -12.56 -25.70 -23.46
N SER A 315 -12.37 -26.44 -24.55
CA SER A 315 -13.09 -27.70 -24.75
C SER A 315 -12.62 -28.79 -23.78
N TYR A 316 -11.31 -28.93 -23.53
CA TYR A 316 -10.78 -29.93 -22.58
C TYR A 316 -11.24 -29.71 -21.15
N PHE A 317 -11.48 -28.45 -20.78
CA PHE A 317 -11.93 -28.05 -19.45
C PHE A 317 -13.45 -27.74 -19.40
N ALA A 318 -14.21 -28.18 -20.40
CA ALA A 318 -15.66 -27.99 -20.41
C ALA A 318 -16.30 -28.67 -19.18
N GLY A 319 -16.90 -27.87 -18.30
CA GLY A 319 -17.51 -28.34 -17.05
C GLY A 319 -16.59 -28.32 -15.82
N SER A 320 -15.34 -27.86 -15.94
CA SER A 320 -14.52 -27.49 -14.79
C SER A 320 -14.66 -26.00 -14.45
N ASN A 321 -14.16 -25.61 -13.28
CA ASN A 321 -14.04 -24.20 -12.88
C ASN A 321 -12.71 -23.58 -13.36
N THR A 322 -12.11 -24.11 -14.42
CA THR A 322 -10.82 -23.63 -14.94
C THR A 322 -11.04 -22.44 -15.87
N GLU A 323 -10.49 -21.29 -15.51
CA GLU A 323 -10.49 -20.08 -16.34
C GLU A 323 -9.33 -20.12 -17.34
N ILE A 324 -9.57 -19.81 -18.62
CA ILE A 324 -8.54 -19.80 -19.66
C ILE A 324 -8.55 -18.45 -20.35
N ILE A 325 -7.46 -17.70 -20.17
CA ILE A 325 -7.35 -16.31 -20.62
C ILE A 325 -6.15 -16.10 -21.54
N LEU A 326 -6.29 -15.15 -22.47
CA LEU A 326 -5.18 -14.59 -23.21
C LEU A 326 -4.65 -13.39 -22.45
N HIS A 327 -3.35 -13.33 -22.20
CA HIS A 327 -2.76 -12.12 -21.64
C HIS A 327 -2.84 -11.00 -22.68
N SER A 328 -3.33 -9.83 -22.25
CA SER A 328 -3.40 -8.60 -23.04
C SER A 328 -2.05 -8.06 -23.52
N GLU A 329 -0.95 -8.33 -22.80
CA GLU A 329 0.38 -7.84 -23.17
C GLU A 329 1.18 -8.92 -23.88
N PHE A 330 1.83 -8.53 -24.98
CA PHE A 330 2.75 -9.39 -25.70
C PHE A 330 4.14 -9.37 -25.04
N VAL A 331 4.79 -10.52 -25.02
CA VAL A 331 6.19 -10.66 -24.63
C VAL A 331 7.11 -10.51 -25.84
N GLU A 332 8.30 -9.99 -25.61
CA GLU A 332 9.26 -9.67 -26.65
C GLU A 332 10.42 -10.66 -26.64
N VAL A 333 10.63 -11.32 -27.78
CA VAL A 333 11.61 -12.40 -27.93
C VAL A 333 13.05 -11.89 -27.81
N SER A 334 13.32 -10.64 -28.21
CA SER A 334 14.64 -10.00 -28.18
C SER A 334 14.95 -9.28 -26.88
N ASP A 335 13.94 -8.92 -26.09
CA ASP A 335 14.11 -8.11 -24.88
C ASP A 335 13.74 -8.93 -23.62
N VAL A 336 14.78 -9.48 -22.99
CA VAL A 336 14.66 -10.21 -21.71
C VAL A 336 14.08 -9.32 -20.62
N SER A 337 14.46 -8.04 -20.57
CA SER A 337 14.09 -7.14 -19.47
C SER A 337 12.60 -6.81 -19.53
N ARG A 338 12.11 -6.50 -20.74
CA ARG A 338 10.69 -6.26 -20.99
C ARG A 338 9.87 -7.50 -20.67
N SER A 339 10.25 -8.66 -21.22
CA SER A 339 9.54 -9.92 -20.97
C SER A 339 9.54 -10.29 -19.48
N TYR A 340 10.67 -10.12 -18.78
CA TYR A 340 10.76 -10.30 -17.33
C TYR A 340 9.75 -9.42 -16.58
N HIS A 341 9.59 -8.15 -16.96
CA HIS A 341 8.63 -7.25 -16.32
C HIS A 341 7.18 -7.72 -16.53
N VAL A 342 6.85 -8.22 -17.72
CA VAL A 342 5.53 -8.79 -18.02
C VAL A 342 5.25 -9.99 -17.11
N TYR A 343 6.15 -10.98 -17.04
CA TYR A 343 6.00 -12.14 -16.15
C TYR A 343 5.93 -11.75 -14.67
N ASN A 344 6.79 -10.84 -14.23
CA ASN A 344 6.80 -10.40 -12.84
C ASN A 344 5.48 -9.69 -12.46
N THR A 345 4.92 -8.89 -13.37
CA THR A 345 3.64 -8.20 -13.16
C THR A 345 2.50 -9.21 -13.12
N MET A 346 2.48 -10.20 -14.02
CA MET A 346 1.49 -11.29 -13.98
C MET A 346 1.54 -12.06 -12.65
N ILE A 347 2.72 -12.48 -12.21
CA ILE A 347 2.88 -13.21 -10.96
C ILE A 347 2.40 -12.34 -9.78
N SER A 348 2.76 -11.05 -9.77
CA SER A 348 2.32 -10.12 -8.72
C SER A 348 0.80 -9.95 -8.70
N SER A 349 0.15 -9.81 -9.86
CA SER A 349 -1.31 -9.71 -9.98
C SER A 349 -2.01 -10.96 -9.43
N LEU A 350 -1.51 -12.14 -9.76
CA LEU A 350 -2.06 -13.40 -9.26
C LEU A 350 -1.95 -13.52 -7.73
N ILE A 351 -0.86 -13.04 -7.15
CA ILE A 351 -0.69 -12.99 -5.70
C ILE A 351 -1.70 -12.01 -5.08
N GLU A 352 -1.93 -10.86 -5.71
CA GLU A 352 -2.94 -9.88 -5.28
C GLU A 352 -4.38 -10.43 -5.40
N GLU A 353 -4.64 -11.26 -6.40
CA GLU A 353 -5.89 -12.02 -6.55
C GLU A 353 -6.08 -13.11 -5.48
N GLY A 354 -5.03 -13.45 -4.74
CA GLY A 354 -5.07 -14.36 -3.60
C GLY A 354 -4.47 -15.75 -3.84
N TYR A 355 -3.80 -15.98 -4.97
CA TYR A 355 -3.09 -17.24 -5.20
C TYR A 355 -1.78 -17.31 -4.38
N ASP A 356 -1.50 -18.48 -3.80
CA ASP A 356 -0.20 -18.72 -3.16
C ASP A 356 0.91 -18.82 -4.22
N GLU A 357 2.06 -18.20 -3.96
CA GLU A 357 3.20 -18.21 -4.88
C GLU A 357 3.59 -19.65 -5.31
N THR A 358 3.49 -20.63 -4.41
CA THR A 358 3.85 -22.03 -4.70
C THR A 358 2.84 -22.78 -5.56
N ASP A 359 1.68 -22.18 -5.83
CA ASP A 359 0.64 -22.70 -6.70
C ASP A 359 0.65 -22.03 -8.10
N ILE A 360 1.65 -21.19 -8.39
CA ILE A 360 1.89 -20.56 -9.69
C ILE A 360 3.03 -21.30 -10.41
N THR A 361 2.81 -21.69 -11.66
CA THR A 361 3.87 -22.27 -12.51
C THR A 361 3.91 -21.61 -13.88
N VAL A 362 5.12 -21.24 -14.31
CA VAL A 362 5.40 -20.66 -15.63
C VAL A 362 6.00 -21.74 -16.54
N ASP A 363 5.35 -22.07 -17.64
CA ASP A 363 5.87 -22.98 -18.65
C ASP A 363 6.79 -22.23 -19.62
N ILE A 364 8.03 -22.70 -19.72
CA ILE A 364 9.09 -22.09 -20.53
C ILE A 364 9.33 -22.81 -21.85
N THR A 365 8.49 -23.78 -22.21
CA THR A 365 8.68 -24.67 -23.36
C THR A 365 8.38 -23.97 -24.68
N GLY A 366 7.32 -23.16 -24.74
CA GLY A 366 6.83 -22.56 -25.99
C GLY A 366 7.52 -21.27 -26.46
N GLY A 367 8.78 -21.06 -26.09
CA GLY A 367 9.51 -19.82 -26.35
C GLY A 367 10.93 -20.03 -26.88
N THR A 368 11.59 -18.94 -27.29
CA THR A 368 13.04 -18.96 -27.55
C THR A 368 13.81 -19.05 -26.23
N SER A 369 15.10 -19.42 -26.30
CA SER A 369 15.98 -19.43 -25.12
C SER A 369 15.99 -18.10 -24.35
N THR A 370 15.90 -16.97 -25.06
CA THR A 370 15.79 -15.62 -24.47
C THR A 370 14.52 -15.46 -23.65
N LEU A 371 13.38 -15.90 -24.20
CA LEU A 371 12.10 -15.83 -23.51
C LEU A 371 12.04 -16.78 -22.31
N SER A 372 12.53 -18.01 -22.48
CA SER A 372 12.64 -18.99 -21.39
C SER A 372 13.53 -18.47 -20.26
N THR A 373 14.60 -17.74 -20.59
CA THR A 373 15.46 -17.07 -19.59
C THR A 373 14.69 -15.99 -18.83
N ALA A 374 13.92 -15.15 -19.52
CA ALA A 374 13.10 -14.13 -18.88
C ALA A 374 12.06 -14.74 -17.91
N CYS A 375 11.39 -15.82 -18.32
CA CYS A 375 10.46 -16.56 -17.47
C CYS A 375 11.15 -17.11 -16.21
N ALA A 376 12.28 -17.82 -16.40
CA ALA A 376 13.02 -18.39 -15.28
C ALA A 376 13.48 -17.28 -14.32
N MET A 377 13.99 -16.16 -14.84
CA MET A 377 14.37 -14.99 -14.05
C MET A 377 13.20 -14.43 -13.24
N ALA A 378 11.99 -14.37 -13.82
CA ALA A 378 10.80 -13.85 -13.15
C ALA A 378 10.38 -14.69 -11.93
N THR A 379 10.85 -15.93 -11.81
CA THR A 379 10.62 -16.78 -10.64
C THR A 379 11.70 -16.65 -9.57
N LEU A 380 12.88 -16.07 -9.87
CA LEU A 380 14.06 -16.08 -8.98
C LEU A 380 13.83 -15.42 -7.62
N HIS A 381 12.95 -14.42 -7.52
CA HIS A 381 12.70 -13.64 -6.31
C HIS A 381 11.40 -14.03 -5.57
N ASN A 382 10.57 -14.90 -6.13
CA ASN A 382 9.33 -15.40 -5.53
C ASN A 382 9.35 -16.95 -5.43
N ARG A 383 8.29 -17.57 -4.92
CA ARG A 383 8.19 -19.04 -4.80
C ARG A 383 7.41 -19.69 -5.95
N ALA A 384 7.14 -18.94 -7.02
CA ALA A 384 6.59 -19.51 -8.24
C ALA A 384 7.58 -20.50 -8.84
N GLN A 385 7.05 -21.50 -9.52
CA GLN A 385 7.83 -22.54 -10.15
C GLN A 385 7.88 -22.27 -11.66
N PHE A 386 8.88 -22.84 -12.33
CA PHE A 386 8.86 -22.90 -13.78
C PHE A 386 9.02 -24.35 -14.24
N GLN A 387 8.47 -24.66 -15.40
CA GLN A 387 8.47 -26.00 -15.95
C GLN A 387 8.87 -26.03 -17.41
N TYR A 388 9.42 -27.16 -17.83
CA TYR A 388 9.85 -27.43 -19.20
C TYR A 388 9.41 -28.83 -19.60
N VAL A 389 8.81 -28.95 -20.79
CA VAL A 389 8.45 -30.23 -21.39
C VAL A 389 9.49 -30.58 -22.47
N SER A 390 10.06 -31.78 -22.41
CA SER A 390 11.12 -32.18 -23.34
C SER A 390 10.62 -32.34 -24.78
N THR A 391 11.40 -31.80 -25.72
CA THR A 391 11.12 -31.86 -27.17
C THR A 391 11.78 -33.05 -27.88
N ASP A 392 12.42 -33.95 -27.10
CA ASP A 392 13.09 -35.17 -27.58
C ASP A 392 12.11 -36.29 -27.98
N GLY A 393 10.81 -36.06 -27.83
CA GLY A 393 9.75 -37.03 -28.10
C GLY A 393 9.34 -37.85 -26.87
N THR A 394 10.09 -37.79 -25.77
CA THR A 394 9.69 -38.47 -24.51
C THR A 394 8.58 -37.73 -23.78
N GLY A 395 8.42 -36.43 -24.03
CA GLY A 395 7.40 -35.60 -23.38
C GLY A 395 7.59 -35.49 -21.87
N SER A 396 8.81 -35.71 -21.38
CA SER A 396 9.11 -35.66 -19.95
C SER A 396 8.94 -34.23 -19.42
N LEU A 397 8.08 -34.09 -18.41
CA LEU A 397 7.84 -32.83 -17.73
C LEU A 397 8.87 -32.65 -16.60
N THR A 398 9.65 -31.59 -16.68
CA THR A 398 10.60 -31.20 -15.64
C THR A 398 10.13 -29.92 -14.99
N GLN A 399 9.99 -29.93 -13.67
CA GLN A 399 9.63 -28.75 -12.89
C GLN A 399 10.80 -28.31 -12.01
N TYR A 400 11.05 -27.02 -11.96
CA TYR A 400 12.14 -26.41 -11.21
C TYR A 400 11.59 -25.59 -10.05
N ASP A 401 12.12 -25.87 -8.87
CA ASP A 401 11.71 -25.26 -7.60
C ASP A 401 12.90 -24.49 -7.01
N LEU A 402 12.70 -23.19 -6.78
CA LEU A 402 13.72 -22.31 -6.22
C LEU A 402 13.68 -22.39 -4.70
N GLN A 403 14.66 -23.08 -4.13
CA GLN A 403 14.73 -23.29 -2.69
C GLN A 403 15.82 -22.43 -2.07
N LEU A 404 15.54 -21.91 -0.88
CA LEU A 404 16.54 -21.26 -0.05
C LEU A 404 17.59 -22.29 0.35
N ASN A 405 18.80 -22.17 -0.18
CA ASN A 405 19.90 -23.01 0.27
C ASN A 405 20.48 -22.38 1.52
N LEU A 406 20.07 -22.88 2.69
CA LEU A 406 20.82 -22.63 3.92
C LEU A 406 22.06 -23.51 3.86
N PRO A 407 23.29 -22.96 3.99
CA PRO A 407 24.50 -23.76 3.94
C PRO A 407 24.35 -24.92 4.92
N GLN A 408 24.34 -26.15 4.40
CA GLN A 408 24.32 -27.35 5.24
C GLN A 408 25.53 -27.24 6.17
N LYS A 409 25.30 -27.31 7.49
CA LYS A 409 26.39 -27.47 8.45
C LYS A 409 27.15 -28.73 8.03
N LYS A 410 28.39 -28.54 7.57
CA LYS A 410 29.33 -29.63 7.29
C LYS A 410 29.55 -30.48 8.53
#